data_AF-A0A2D5YRK5-F1
#
_entry.id   AF-A0A2D5YRK5-F1
#
_cell.length_a   1.000
_cell.length_b   1.000
_cell.length_c   1.000
_cell.angle_alpha   90.00
_cell.angle_beta   90.00
_cell.angle_gamma   90.00
#
_symmetry.space_group_name_H-M   'P 1'
#
loop_
_entity.id
_entity.type
_entity.pdbx_description
1 polymer ?
#
loop_
_entity_poly.entity_id
_entity_poly.type
_entity_poly.pdbx_seq_one_letter_code
_entity_poly.pdbx_strand_id
1 'polypeptide(L)'
;MTIFKKTKTEEIILLYPTPVIKDKKYLIQTGSEVEARVKLALLNSGILKTPLEDKTIYEKVRVHKDGKTKVYQLNEVSEWLTLENRKLNIEKAKKVEDVLKNKIISLFEKDSNIDEQIKKVLKVYQAQINCSECQKLGIKELLIPKFIQLLNSL
;
A
#
# COMPACT_ATOMS: atom_id res chain seq x y z
N MET A 1 1.03 16.84 6.24
CA MET A 1 0.73 15.45 5.80
C MET A 1 0.91 15.40 4.29
N THR A 2 1.74 14.49 3.76
CA THR A 2 1.89 14.32 2.30
C THR A 2 0.61 13.70 1.77
N ILE A 3 -0.04 14.37 0.82
CA ILE A 3 -1.24 13.86 0.15
C ILE A 3 -0.82 13.36 -1.22
N PHE A 4 -1.22 12.15 -1.60
CA PHE A 4 -0.96 11.65 -2.95
C PHE A 4 -2.08 12.06 -3.90
N LYS A 5 -1.71 12.37 -5.15
CA LYS A 5 -2.66 12.61 -6.24
C LYS A 5 -2.42 11.65 -7.39
N LYS A 6 -3.52 11.34 -8.10
CA LYS A 6 -3.53 10.54 -9.31
C LYS A 6 -3.36 11.44 -10.54
N THR A 7 -2.56 11.02 -11.51
CA THR A 7 -2.54 11.57 -12.86
C THR A 7 -2.60 10.43 -13.87
N LYS A 8 -3.28 10.66 -14.99
CA LYS A 8 -3.42 9.68 -16.08
C LYS A 8 -2.63 10.16 -17.28
N THR A 9 -1.82 9.26 -17.83
CA THR A 9 -1.24 9.41 -19.17
C THR A 9 -1.90 8.36 -20.08
N GLU A 10 -1.78 8.50 -21.39
CA GLU A 10 -2.47 7.63 -22.37
C GLU A 10 -2.27 6.12 -22.12
N GLU A 11 -1.14 5.72 -21.53
CA GLU A 11 -0.78 4.31 -21.32
C GLU A 11 -0.70 3.88 -19.85
N ILE A 12 -0.49 4.81 -18.89
CA ILE A 12 -0.30 4.46 -17.48
C ILE A 12 -0.93 5.46 -16.51
N ILE A 13 -1.29 4.96 -15.34
CA ILE A 13 -1.73 5.76 -14.21
C ILE A 13 -0.54 5.94 -13.25
N LEU A 14 -0.35 7.17 -12.79
CA LEU A 14 0.77 7.59 -11.95
C LEU A 14 0.27 8.27 -10.69
N LEU A 15 0.90 7.94 -9.56
CA LEU A 15 0.69 8.61 -8.27
C LEU A 15 1.89 9.49 -7.95
N TYR A 16 1.64 10.68 -7.39
CA TYR A 16 2.71 11.61 -7.00
C TYR A 16 2.40 12.29 -5.67
N PRO A 17 3.43 12.61 -4.87
CA PRO A 17 3.25 13.33 -3.60
C PRO A 17 2.89 14.80 -3.84
N THR A 18 2.02 15.36 -2.99
CA THR A 18 1.71 16.79 -2.92
C THR A 18 1.97 17.33 -1.51
N PRO A 19 2.66 18.48 -1.37
CA PRO A 19 3.27 19.28 -2.44
C PRO A 19 4.46 18.58 -3.12
N VAL A 20 4.73 18.93 -4.38
CA VAL A 20 5.89 18.41 -5.12
C VAL A 20 7.13 19.17 -4.69
N ILE A 21 8.11 18.47 -4.11
CA ILE A 21 9.41 19.02 -3.75
C ILE A 21 10.40 18.70 -4.88
N LYS A 22 11.00 19.73 -5.47
CA LYS A 22 11.79 19.64 -6.73
C LYS A 22 12.83 18.51 -6.73
N ASP A 23 13.61 18.38 -5.65
CA ASP A 23 14.70 17.39 -5.54
C ASP A 23 14.27 16.05 -4.93
N LYS A 24 12.98 15.92 -4.61
CA LYS A 24 12.36 14.72 -4.03
C LYS A 24 11.21 14.22 -4.90
N LYS A 25 11.16 14.62 -6.18
CA LYS A 25 10.09 14.25 -7.11
C LYS A 25 10.27 12.79 -7.55
N TYR A 26 9.22 12.00 -7.37
CA TYR A 26 9.10 10.64 -7.88
C TYR A 26 7.65 10.38 -8.28
N LEU A 27 7.44 9.33 -9.07
CA LEU A 27 6.13 8.84 -9.46
C LEU A 27 6.02 7.35 -9.11
N ILE A 28 4.82 6.91 -8.74
CA ILE A 28 4.51 5.50 -8.54
C ILE A 28 3.55 5.06 -9.65
N GLN A 29 3.95 4.07 -10.43
CA GLN A 29 3.17 3.49 -11.52
C GLN A 29 2.16 2.48 -10.99
N THR A 30 0.97 2.49 -11.59
CA THR A 30 -0.11 1.53 -11.32
C THR A 30 -0.68 0.99 -12.63
N GLY A 31 -1.14 -0.26 -12.62
CA GLY A 31 -1.68 -0.98 -13.78
C GLY A 31 -3.18 -0.79 -14.03
N SER A 32 -3.95 -0.34 -13.04
CA SER A 32 -5.39 -0.06 -13.19
C SER A 32 -5.88 1.13 -12.35
N GLU A 33 -7.10 1.62 -12.64
CA GLU A 33 -7.76 2.65 -11.82
C GLU A 33 -8.07 2.13 -10.42
N VAL A 34 -8.43 0.85 -10.30
CA VAL A 34 -8.70 0.18 -9.03
C VAL A 34 -7.42 0.13 -8.20
N GLU A 35 -6.35 -0.38 -8.78
CA GLU A 35 -5.03 -0.43 -8.12
C GLU A 35 -4.54 0.96 -7.71
N ALA A 36 -4.76 1.98 -8.56
CA ALA A 36 -4.44 3.37 -8.23
C ALA A 36 -5.18 3.85 -6.98
N ARG A 37 -6.50 3.60 -6.88
CA ARG A 37 -7.31 3.96 -5.72
C ARG A 37 -6.81 3.26 -4.45
N VAL A 38 -6.54 1.95 -4.52
CA VAL A 38 -6.06 1.18 -3.36
C VAL A 38 -4.68 1.66 -2.90
N LYS A 39 -3.71 1.82 -3.82
CA LYS A 39 -2.37 2.32 -3.48
C LYS A 39 -2.42 3.75 -2.93
N LEU A 40 -3.29 4.61 -3.45
CA LEU A 40 -3.50 5.95 -2.91
C LEU A 40 -3.99 5.90 -1.45
N ALA A 41 -4.96 5.03 -1.16
CA ALA A 41 -5.48 4.84 0.19
C ALA A 41 -4.41 4.27 1.15
N LEU A 42 -3.57 3.33 0.70
CA LEU A 42 -2.46 2.77 1.48
C LEU A 42 -1.37 3.81 1.80
N LEU A 43 -1.03 4.67 0.84
CA LEU A 43 -0.05 5.75 1.04
C LEU A 43 -0.59 6.83 1.98
N ASN A 44 -1.84 7.27 1.78
CA ASN A 44 -2.46 8.30 2.61
C ASN A 44 -2.84 7.79 4.01
N SER A 45 -3.06 6.48 4.19
CA SER A 45 -3.25 5.90 5.51
C SER A 45 -1.94 5.89 6.30
N GLY A 46 -0.81 5.71 5.62
CA GLY A 46 0.54 5.57 6.20
C GLY A 46 0.98 4.12 6.33
N ILE A 47 0.21 3.16 5.80
CA ILE A 47 0.59 1.73 5.77
C ILE A 47 1.73 1.53 4.77
N LEU A 48 1.58 2.09 3.57
CA LEU A 48 2.59 1.98 2.53
C LEU A 48 3.55 3.16 2.63
N LYS A 49 4.84 2.87 2.84
CA LYS A 49 5.91 3.86 2.80
C LYS A 49 6.16 4.33 1.37
N THR A 50 6.76 5.50 1.22
CA THR A 50 7.15 6.04 -0.09
C THR A 50 8.51 5.52 -0.57
N PRO A 51 8.83 5.62 -1.87
CA PRO A 51 10.16 5.32 -2.40
C PRO A 51 11.31 6.13 -1.78
N LEU A 52 11.02 7.22 -1.08
CA LEU A 52 12.04 8.00 -0.36
C LEU A 52 12.26 7.49 1.06
N GLU A 53 11.22 6.93 1.68
CA GLU A 53 11.26 6.37 3.03
C GLU A 53 11.79 4.94 3.01
N ASP A 54 11.41 4.14 2.00
CA ASP A 54 11.81 2.76 1.87
C ASP A 54 11.97 2.37 0.40
N LYS A 55 13.22 2.28 -0.05
CA LYS A 55 13.52 1.90 -1.44
C LYS A 55 13.41 0.40 -1.68
N THR A 56 13.43 -0.42 -0.63
CA THR A 56 13.52 -1.88 -0.75
C THR A 56 12.21 -2.50 -1.21
N ILE A 57 11.10 -1.80 -1.01
CA ILE A 57 9.77 -2.23 -1.40
C ILE A 57 9.37 -1.76 -2.81
N TYR A 58 10.23 -1.01 -3.49
CA TYR A 58 9.96 -0.45 -4.82
C TYR A 58 11.03 -0.82 -5.84
N GLU A 59 10.61 -1.10 -7.06
CA GLU A 59 11.47 -1.27 -8.21
C GLU A 59 11.46 -0.01 -9.07
N LYS A 60 12.65 0.51 -9.42
CA LYS A 60 12.75 1.62 -10.37
C LYS A 60 12.55 1.07 -11.78
N VAL A 61 11.42 1.39 -12.40
CA VAL A 61 11.07 0.88 -13.73
C VAL A 61 11.56 1.77 -14.86
N ARG A 62 11.51 3.10 -14.71
CA ARG A 62 11.95 4.05 -15.75
C ARG A 62 12.24 5.45 -15.23
N VAL A 63 12.72 6.31 -16.11
CA VAL A 63 12.76 7.77 -15.93
C VAL A 63 11.61 8.37 -16.74
N HIS A 64 10.89 9.34 -16.17
CA HIS A 64 9.78 10.02 -16.82
C HIS A 64 10.25 10.84 -18.03
N LYS A 65 9.33 11.26 -18.90
CA LYS A 65 9.60 12.06 -20.11
C LYS A 65 10.36 13.37 -19.86
N ASP A 66 10.38 13.86 -18.61
CA ASP A 66 11.14 15.04 -18.19
C ASP A 66 12.64 14.77 -17.97
N GLY A 67 13.09 13.53 -18.16
CA GLY A 67 14.50 13.12 -18.05
C GLY A 67 15.06 13.10 -16.62
N LYS A 68 14.25 13.43 -15.61
CA LYS A 68 14.72 13.60 -14.22
C LYS A 68 13.91 12.78 -13.21
N THR A 69 12.60 12.73 -13.37
CA THR A 69 11.71 12.13 -12.39
C THR A 69 11.78 10.61 -12.48
N LYS A 70 12.11 9.96 -11.36
CA LYS A 70 12.14 8.48 -11.28
C LYS A 70 10.73 7.94 -11.14
N VAL A 71 10.42 6.90 -11.91
CA VAL A 71 9.17 6.16 -11.84
C VAL A 71 9.44 4.82 -11.16
N TYR A 72 8.64 4.52 -10.14
CA TYR A 72 8.74 3.32 -9.33
C TYR A 72 7.49 2.46 -9.47
N GLN A 73 7.65 1.15 -9.28
CA GLN A 73 6.55 0.21 -9.13
C GLN A 73 6.70 -0.50 -7.78
N LEU A 74 5.58 -0.74 -7.10
CA LEU A 74 5.58 -1.49 -5.84
C LEU A 74 6.01 -2.94 -6.15
N ASN A 75 7.00 -3.44 -5.44
CA ASN A 75 7.29 -4.87 -5.44
C ASN A 75 6.31 -5.55 -4.47
N GLU A 76 5.35 -6.30 -5.02
CA GLU A 76 4.25 -6.90 -4.25
C GLU A 76 4.71 -8.04 -3.32
N VAL A 77 5.85 -8.68 -3.63
CA VAL A 77 6.44 -9.74 -2.79
C VAL A 77 7.28 -9.19 -1.63
N SER A 78 7.59 -7.89 -1.65
CA SER A 78 8.35 -7.24 -0.58
C SER A 78 7.61 -7.18 0.77
N GLU A 79 8.35 -6.90 1.83
CA GLU A 79 7.83 -6.75 3.20
C GLU A 79 7.32 -5.31 3.45
N TRP A 80 6.37 -4.83 2.63
CA TRP A 80 5.83 -3.47 2.76
C TRP A 80 4.77 -3.32 3.87
N LEU A 81 4.16 -4.42 4.31
CA LEU A 81 3.25 -4.47 5.46
C LEU A 81 3.98 -5.23 6.58
N THR A 82 4.36 -4.50 7.65
CA THR A 82 5.10 -5.07 8.78
C THR A 82 4.43 -4.68 10.09
N LEU A 83 4.42 -5.61 11.05
CA LEU A 83 3.91 -5.40 12.39
C LEU A 83 4.99 -4.75 13.27
N GLU A 84 4.57 -3.85 14.15
CA GLU A 84 5.48 -3.07 15.02
C GLU A 84 6.39 -3.98 15.87
N ASN A 85 5.82 -5.03 16.45
CA ASN A 85 6.52 -5.94 17.35
C ASN A 85 6.93 -7.25 16.68
N ARG A 86 7.17 -7.25 15.35
CA ARG A 86 7.53 -8.46 14.58
C ARG A 86 8.74 -9.22 15.14
N LYS A 87 9.64 -8.52 15.85
CA LYS A 87 10.85 -9.11 16.45
C LYS A 87 10.54 -10.11 17.57
N LEU A 88 9.36 -10.04 18.20
CA LEU A 88 8.97 -10.98 19.25
C LEU A 88 8.79 -12.40 18.72
N ASN A 89 8.28 -12.55 17.49
CA ASN A 89 8.20 -13.84 16.80
C ASN A 89 8.13 -13.60 15.28
N ILE A 90 9.28 -13.65 14.62
CA ILE A 90 9.42 -13.30 13.20
C ILE A 90 8.61 -14.24 12.31
N GLU A 91 8.66 -15.54 12.55
CA GLU A 91 7.98 -16.52 11.71
C GLU A 91 6.45 -16.33 11.76
N LYS A 92 5.91 -16.11 12.96
CA LYS A 92 4.48 -15.86 13.14
C LYS A 92 4.07 -14.50 12.59
N ALA A 93 4.87 -13.46 12.82
CA ALA A 93 4.63 -12.13 12.27
C ALA A 93 4.52 -12.19 10.74
N LYS A 94 5.45 -12.86 10.06
CA LYS A 94 5.40 -13.05 8.61
C LYS A 94 4.11 -13.72 8.15
N LYS A 95 3.66 -14.78 8.83
CA LYS A 95 2.39 -15.45 8.51
C LYS A 95 1.19 -14.49 8.64
N VAL A 96 1.14 -13.67 9.69
CA VAL A 96 0.07 -12.70 9.92
C VAL A 96 0.12 -11.58 8.87
N GLU A 97 1.31 -11.04 8.62
CA GLU A 97 1.60 -10.01 7.63
C GLU A 97 1.18 -10.50 6.23
N ASP A 98 1.66 -11.66 5.79
CA ASP A 98 1.39 -12.20 4.45
C ASP A 98 -0.10 -12.51 4.23
N VAL A 99 -0.80 -13.06 5.22
CA VAL A 99 -2.25 -13.31 5.11
C VAL A 99 -3.01 -12.02 4.85
N LEU A 100 -2.71 -10.95 5.59
CA LEU A 100 -3.37 -9.65 5.41
C LEU A 100 -2.91 -8.96 4.11
N LYS A 101 -1.60 -8.97 3.84
CA LYS A 101 -0.97 -8.40 2.65
C LYS A 101 -1.57 -8.99 1.38
N ASN A 102 -1.71 -10.31 1.30
CA ASN A 102 -2.28 -10.99 0.14
C ASN A 102 -3.75 -10.61 -0.10
N LYS A 103 -4.53 -10.39 0.97
CA LYS A 103 -5.91 -9.89 0.83
C LYS A 103 -5.99 -8.43 0.39
N ILE A 104 -5.00 -7.61 0.75
CA ILE A 104 -4.92 -6.24 0.24
C ILE A 104 -4.48 -6.24 -1.22
N ILE A 105 -3.50 -7.07 -1.60
CA ILE A 105 -3.03 -7.20 -3.00
C ILE A 105 -4.16 -7.68 -3.92
N SER A 106 -5.05 -8.58 -3.46
CA SER A 106 -6.20 -9.00 -4.28
C SER A 106 -7.18 -7.86 -4.60
N LEU A 107 -7.10 -6.70 -3.93
CA LEU A 107 -7.86 -5.51 -4.32
C LEU A 107 -7.31 -4.83 -5.58
N PHE A 108 -6.09 -5.14 -6.01
CA PHE A 108 -5.49 -4.56 -7.21
C PHE A 108 -6.09 -5.14 -8.51
N GLU A 109 -6.76 -6.29 -8.41
CA GLU A 109 -7.36 -7.02 -9.53
C GLU A 109 -8.48 -6.19 -10.20
N LYS A 110 -8.31 -5.93 -11.50
CA LYS A 110 -9.14 -5.02 -12.30
C LYS A 110 -10.62 -5.41 -12.39
N ASP A 111 -10.90 -6.71 -12.39
CA ASP A 111 -12.26 -7.26 -12.61
C ASP A 111 -12.90 -7.78 -11.31
N SER A 112 -12.30 -7.46 -10.15
CA SER A 112 -12.81 -7.91 -8.85
C SER A 112 -13.91 -6.99 -8.31
N ASN A 113 -14.92 -7.58 -7.66
CA ASN A 113 -15.89 -6.80 -6.89
C ASN A 113 -15.18 -6.21 -5.64
N ILE A 114 -14.79 -4.94 -5.74
CA ILE A 114 -13.99 -4.27 -4.70
C ILE A 114 -14.68 -4.29 -3.34
N ASP A 115 -16.00 -4.13 -3.28
CA ASP A 115 -16.75 -4.12 -2.02
C ASP A 115 -16.71 -5.50 -1.34
N GLU A 116 -16.80 -6.57 -2.13
CA GLU A 116 -16.67 -7.94 -1.62
C GLU A 116 -15.23 -8.21 -1.13
N GLN A 117 -14.22 -7.74 -1.87
CA GLN A 117 -12.83 -7.89 -1.47
C GLN A 117 -12.50 -7.07 -0.21
N ILE A 118 -13.04 -5.85 -0.07
CA ILE A 118 -12.94 -5.04 1.15
C ILE A 118 -13.52 -5.80 2.34
N LYS A 119 -14.68 -6.44 2.19
CA LYS A 119 -15.27 -7.29 3.25
C LYS A 119 -14.33 -8.44 3.62
N LYS A 120 -13.64 -9.07 2.66
CA LYS A 120 -12.65 -10.13 2.92
C LYS A 120 -11.44 -9.60 3.70
N VAL A 121 -10.92 -8.42 3.34
CA VAL A 121 -9.83 -7.74 4.09
C VAL A 121 -10.27 -7.46 5.53
N LEU A 122 -11.44 -6.85 5.71
CA LEU A 122 -11.97 -6.54 7.04
C LEU A 122 -12.19 -7.80 7.88
N LYS A 123 -12.72 -8.88 7.30
CA LYS A 123 -12.91 -10.15 8.00
C LYS A 123 -11.60 -10.72 8.52
N VAL A 124 -10.55 -10.72 7.69
CA VAL A 124 -9.20 -11.18 8.09
C VAL A 124 -8.63 -10.28 9.18
N TYR A 125 -8.70 -8.95 9.00
CA TYR A 125 -8.19 -8.00 9.98
C TYR A 125 -8.90 -8.13 11.33
N GLN A 126 -10.23 -8.29 11.36
CA GLN A 126 -10.99 -8.50 12.60
C GLN A 126 -10.62 -9.82 13.28
N ALA A 127 -10.43 -10.90 12.52
CA ALA A 127 -9.97 -12.17 13.07
C ALA A 127 -8.57 -12.03 13.71
N GLN A 128 -7.66 -11.28 13.06
CA GLN A 128 -6.33 -11.03 13.59
C GLN A 128 -6.36 -10.10 14.81
N ILE A 129 -7.21 -9.06 14.83
CA ILE A 129 -7.41 -8.23 16.04
C ILE A 129 -7.87 -9.08 17.22
N ASN A 130 -8.74 -10.07 17.02
CA ASN A 130 -9.25 -10.90 18.11
C ASN A 130 -8.26 -12.00 18.55
N CYS A 131 -7.19 -12.24 17.78
CA CYS A 131 -6.15 -13.20 18.14
C CYS A 131 -5.14 -12.57 19.12
N SER A 132 -5.07 -13.09 20.35
CA SER A 132 -4.19 -12.60 21.42
C SER A 132 -2.72 -12.53 21.00
N GLU A 133 -2.24 -13.48 20.21
CA GLU A 133 -0.87 -13.48 19.73
C GLU A 133 -0.64 -12.46 18.62
N CYS A 134 -1.61 -12.24 17.73
CA CYS A 134 -1.52 -11.18 16.73
C CYS A 134 -1.55 -9.79 17.38
N GLN A 135 -2.33 -9.62 18.45
CA GLN A 135 -2.32 -8.41 19.28
C GLN A 135 -0.93 -8.14 19.86
N LYS A 136 -0.26 -9.15 20.43
CA LYS A 136 1.12 -8.99 20.93
C LYS A 136 2.10 -8.57 19.83
N LEU A 137 1.87 -9.00 18.59
CA LEU A 137 2.73 -8.63 17.46
C LEU A 137 2.49 -7.21 16.95
N GLY A 138 1.41 -6.54 17.34
CA GLY A 138 1.14 -5.15 16.97
C GLY A 138 0.15 -5.01 15.81
N ILE A 139 -0.87 -5.87 15.72
CA ILE A 139 -1.90 -5.79 14.67
C ILE A 139 -2.82 -4.58 14.82
N LYS A 140 -3.05 -4.09 16.05
CA LYS A 140 -4.00 -2.99 16.32
C LYS A 140 -3.45 -1.62 15.87
N GLU A 141 -2.14 -1.55 15.75
CA GLU A 141 -1.36 -0.38 15.39
C GLU A 141 -1.33 -0.20 13.86
N LEU A 142 -1.71 -1.23 13.10
CA LEU A 142 -1.94 -1.08 11.66
C LEU A 142 -3.16 -0.19 11.39
N LEU A 143 -2.98 0.77 10.49
CA LEU A 143 -3.99 1.76 10.13
C LEU A 143 -5.03 1.22 9.12
N ILE A 144 -5.44 -0.04 9.25
CA ILE A 144 -6.41 -0.70 8.35
C ILE A 144 -7.78 0.00 8.35
N PRO A 145 -8.38 0.40 9.49
CA PRO A 145 -9.65 1.12 9.47
C PRO A 145 -9.56 2.44 8.69
N LYS A 146 -8.47 3.20 8.88
CA LYS A 146 -8.19 4.44 8.14
C LYS A 146 -8.01 4.18 6.65
N PHE A 147 -7.29 3.11 6.28
CA PHE A 147 -7.12 2.68 4.90
C PHE A 147 -8.48 2.41 4.22
N ILE A 148 -9.36 1.64 4.85
CA ILE A 148 -10.68 1.33 4.27
C ILE A 148 -11.56 2.58 4.16
N GLN A 149 -11.54 3.46 5.16
CA GLN A 149 -12.26 4.73 5.10
C GLN A 149 -11.80 5.59 3.91
N LEU A 150 -10.47 5.72 3.72
CA LEU A 150 -9.90 6.47 2.61
C LEU A 150 -10.27 5.82 1.27
N LEU A 151 -10.20 4.50 1.16
CA LEU A 151 -10.54 3.79 -0.07
C LEU A 151 -11.99 4.03 -0.50
N ASN A 152 -12.93 4.05 0.44
CA ASN A 152 -14.34 4.34 0.14
C ASN A 152 -14.62 5.80 -0.23
N SER A 153 -13.69 6.72 0.09
CA SER A 153 -13.84 8.16 -0.20
C SER A 153 -13.24 8.60 -1.54
N LEU A 154 -12.49 7.72 -2.22
CA LEU A 154 -11.77 7.97 -3.47
C LEU A 154 -12.50 7.41 -4.67
#